data_AF-A0A803PA95-F1
#
_entry.id   AF-A0A803PA95-F1
#
_cell.length_a   1.000
_cell.length_b   1.000
_cell.length_c   1.000
_cell.angle_alpha   90.00
_cell.angle_beta   90.00
_cell.angle_gamma   90.00
#
_symmetry.space_group_name_H-M   'P 1'
#
loop_
_entity.id
_entity.type
_entity.pdbx_description
1 polymer ?
#
loop_
_entity_poly.entity_id
_entity_poly.type
_entity_poly.pdbx_seq_one_letter_code
_entity_poly.pdbx_strand_id
1 'polypeptide(L)'
;MPLSLTLSPQTNFTPSTMEEEQRSLLLSTASRFPLPQGFKPSYGTAGFRAEASLLPSTLYRMGILGALRALKTQSVIGIMITASHNQVSDNGVKIVDPTGGMLSQDWEPFADSLANAPTADCLIQLISEKIERCGEKKVEVLVGRDTRPSGPSLLEATKLGIGSIIGAVAIDVGVLTTPQLHWMVRASNCSTRAAEFDYFEQLSMSFRCLMDLIPGGGESIEGFHKLVVDGANGVGGEKLLVLKEMLNLKGLELEVRNTGSGGGVLNEGVGADFVQKEKVVPSGFGSQDVGIR
;
A
#
# COMPACT_ATOMS: atom_id res chain seq x y z
N MET A 1 -18.89 22.42 -50.16
CA MET A 1 -17.94 22.75 -49.07
C MET A 1 -18.15 21.78 -47.92
N PRO A 2 -17.16 20.94 -47.58
CA PRO A 2 -17.04 20.39 -46.23
C PRO A 2 -15.80 20.96 -45.54
N LEU A 3 -15.96 21.40 -44.29
CA LEU A 3 -14.88 21.90 -43.44
C LEU A 3 -13.93 20.75 -43.06
N SER A 4 -12.64 20.94 -43.34
CA SER A 4 -11.55 20.15 -42.78
C SER A 4 -11.27 20.64 -41.36
N LEU A 5 -11.45 19.77 -40.37
CA LEU A 5 -11.00 19.98 -39.00
C LEU A 5 -9.50 19.68 -38.95
N THR A 6 -8.68 20.73 -38.91
CA THR A 6 -7.25 20.63 -38.65
C THR A 6 -7.00 20.17 -37.21
N LEU A 7 -6.57 18.93 -37.05
CA LEU A 7 -5.94 18.43 -35.84
C LEU A 7 -4.70 19.29 -35.53
N SER A 8 -4.66 19.85 -34.32
CA SER A 8 -3.50 20.57 -33.79
C SER A 8 -2.26 19.64 -33.72
N PRO A 9 -1.04 20.14 -33.96
CA PRO A 9 0.15 19.30 -33.92
C PRO A 9 0.38 18.79 -32.50
N GLN A 10 0.60 17.47 -32.36
CA GLN A 10 1.21 16.92 -31.16
C GLN A 10 2.58 17.57 -30.99
N THR A 11 2.81 18.22 -29.85
CA THR A 11 4.07 18.84 -29.50
C THR A 11 5.12 17.75 -29.32
N ASN A 12 5.96 17.55 -30.35
CA ASN A 12 7.14 16.71 -30.26
C ASN A 12 8.20 17.45 -29.42
N PHE A 13 8.38 17.02 -28.17
CA PHE A 13 9.42 17.53 -27.28
C PHE A 13 10.78 16.92 -27.64
N THR A 14 11.85 17.73 -27.59
CA THR A 14 13.22 17.23 -27.70
C THR A 14 13.71 16.70 -26.34
N PRO A 15 14.64 15.74 -26.29
CA PRO A 15 15.12 15.16 -25.03
C PRO A 15 15.62 16.19 -24.00
N SER A 16 16.23 17.29 -24.45
CA SER A 16 16.71 18.36 -23.57
C SER A 16 15.57 19.14 -22.89
N THR A 17 14.43 19.29 -23.56
CA THR A 17 13.27 20.03 -23.02
C THR A 17 12.54 19.24 -21.94
N MET A 18 12.48 17.91 -22.06
CA MET A 18 11.86 17.04 -21.04
C MET A 18 12.68 16.97 -19.75
N GLU A 19 14.02 16.98 -19.86
CA GLU A 19 14.91 17.00 -18.69
C GLU A 19 14.80 18.32 -17.91
N GLU A 20 14.71 19.45 -18.59
CA GLU A 20 14.49 20.77 -17.97
C GLU A 20 13.12 20.86 -17.30
N GLU A 21 12.07 20.34 -17.95
CA GLU A 21 10.71 20.31 -17.40
C GLU A 21 10.63 19.45 -16.14
N GLN A 22 11.18 18.22 -16.18
CA GLN A 22 11.22 17.34 -15.01
C GLN A 22 12.00 17.96 -13.86
N ARG A 23 13.16 18.56 -14.14
CA ARG A 23 13.97 19.23 -13.12
C ARG A 23 13.20 20.38 -12.47
N SER A 24 12.54 21.22 -13.27
CA SER A 24 11.70 22.32 -12.78
C SER A 24 10.56 21.80 -11.89
N LEU A 25 9.88 20.74 -12.33
CA LEU A 25 8.82 20.10 -11.57
C LEU A 25 9.34 19.58 -10.23
N LEU A 26 10.42 18.80 -10.23
CA LEU A 26 11.07 18.27 -9.03
C LEU A 26 11.48 19.35 -8.03
N LEU A 27 12.09 20.46 -8.50
CA LEU A 27 12.46 21.59 -7.64
C LEU A 27 11.22 22.19 -6.98
N SER A 28 10.18 22.45 -7.77
CA SER A 28 8.95 23.08 -7.28
C SER A 28 8.23 22.21 -6.25
N THR A 29 8.13 20.90 -6.48
CA THR A 29 7.40 19.98 -5.60
C THR A 29 8.23 19.57 -4.38
N ALA A 30 9.54 19.36 -4.51
CA ALA A 30 10.40 18.99 -3.39
C ALA A 30 10.49 20.09 -2.31
N SER A 31 10.43 21.36 -2.72
CA SER A 31 10.45 22.50 -1.78
C SER A 31 9.27 22.51 -0.79
N ARG A 32 8.16 21.85 -1.15
CA ARG A 32 6.96 21.71 -0.30
C ARG A 32 7.12 20.65 0.79
N PHE A 33 8.14 19.81 0.69
CA PHE A 33 8.36 18.66 1.57
C PHE A 33 9.81 18.65 2.11
N PRO A 34 10.22 19.68 2.87
CA PRO A 34 11.56 19.73 3.46
C PRO A 34 11.76 18.59 4.46
N LEU A 35 12.98 18.05 4.54
CA LEU A 35 13.33 17.07 5.56
C LEU A 35 13.30 17.75 6.93
N PRO A 36 12.53 17.25 7.92
CA PRO A 36 12.50 17.83 9.26
C PRO A 36 13.90 17.85 9.91
N GLN A 37 14.22 18.93 10.63
CA GLN A 37 15.53 19.10 11.24
C GLN A 37 15.84 17.96 12.22
N GLY A 38 16.99 17.30 12.03
CA GLY A 38 17.44 16.20 12.89
C GLY A 38 16.77 14.85 12.61
N PHE A 39 15.76 14.79 11.73
CA PHE A 39 15.13 13.54 11.35
C PHE A 39 16.00 12.76 10.37
N LYS A 40 16.28 11.50 10.69
CA LYS A 40 17.10 10.58 9.88
C LYS A 40 16.32 9.28 9.64
N PRO A 41 15.42 9.24 8.65
CA PRO A 41 14.67 8.03 8.33
C PRO A 41 15.62 6.92 7.86
N SER A 42 15.33 5.67 8.21
CA SER A 42 16.06 4.49 7.72
C SER A 42 15.09 3.42 7.22
N TYR A 43 15.43 2.80 6.09
CA TYR A 43 14.66 1.75 5.44
C TYR A 43 14.93 0.43 6.15
N GLY A 44 13.97 0.00 6.97
CA GLY A 44 14.04 -1.32 7.61
C GLY A 44 13.41 -2.41 6.76
N THR A 45 13.34 -3.61 7.34
CA THR A 45 12.67 -4.79 6.73
C THR A 45 11.20 -4.55 6.34
N ALA A 46 10.56 -3.54 6.91
CA ALA A 46 9.19 -3.16 6.63
C ALA A 46 9.05 -1.74 6.07
N GLY A 47 10.12 -1.22 5.45
CA GLY A 47 10.21 0.14 4.93
C GLY A 47 10.46 1.19 6.01
N PHE A 48 10.05 2.43 5.74
CA PHE A 48 10.17 3.54 6.70
C PHE A 48 8.99 3.55 7.66
N ARG A 49 9.25 3.77 8.95
CA ARG A 49 8.21 3.99 9.98
C ARG A 49 8.67 5.05 10.96
N ALA A 50 7.78 5.96 11.31
CA ALA A 50 8.00 7.01 12.31
C ALA A 50 6.66 7.61 12.73
N GLU A 51 6.70 8.58 13.64
CA GLU A 51 5.57 9.45 13.94
C GLU A 51 5.10 10.16 12.66
N ALA A 52 3.79 10.21 12.44
CA ALA A 52 3.24 10.58 11.13
C ALA A 52 3.58 12.00 10.69
N SER A 53 3.73 12.95 11.62
CA SER A 53 4.06 14.34 11.28
C SER A 53 5.46 14.51 10.67
N LEU A 54 6.37 13.57 10.90
CA LEU A 54 7.74 13.58 10.37
C LEU A 54 7.86 12.97 8.97
N LEU A 55 6.85 12.22 8.52
CA LEU A 55 6.91 11.41 7.30
C LEU A 55 6.55 12.09 5.96
N PRO A 56 5.97 13.30 5.85
CA PRO A 56 5.60 13.87 4.56
C PRO A 56 6.74 13.93 3.53
N SER A 57 7.96 14.32 3.93
CA SER A 57 9.13 14.33 3.05
C SER A 57 9.53 12.94 2.59
N THR A 58 9.49 11.96 3.50
CA THR A 58 9.82 10.57 3.18
C THR A 58 8.82 9.99 2.19
N LEU A 59 7.51 10.20 2.37
CA LEU A 59 6.49 9.69 1.45
C LEU A 59 6.57 10.32 0.06
N TYR A 60 6.80 11.63 -0.02
CA TYR A 60 7.06 12.29 -1.29
C TYR A 60 8.25 11.65 -2.02
N ARG A 61 9.37 11.42 -1.32
CA ARG A 61 10.58 10.80 -1.89
C ARG A 61 10.38 9.32 -2.23
N MET A 62 9.53 8.60 -1.49
CA MET A 62 9.15 7.22 -1.81
C MET A 62 8.21 7.12 -3.00
N GLY A 63 7.38 8.14 -3.24
CA GLY A 63 6.66 8.28 -4.50
C GLY A 63 7.61 8.37 -5.70
N ILE A 64 8.66 9.18 -5.59
CA ILE A 64 9.73 9.27 -6.60
C ILE A 64 10.42 7.91 -6.79
N LEU A 65 10.83 7.25 -5.70
CA LEU A 65 11.47 5.94 -5.79
C LEU A 65 10.58 4.90 -6.47
N GLY A 66 9.28 4.84 -6.12
CA GLY A 66 8.33 3.94 -6.74
C GLY A 66 8.18 4.18 -8.25
N ALA A 67 8.14 5.45 -8.66
CA ALA A 67 8.12 5.81 -10.08
C ALA A 67 9.41 5.40 -10.81
N LEU A 68 10.59 5.69 -10.24
CA LEU A 68 11.88 5.27 -10.80
C LEU A 68 12.00 3.76 -10.91
N ARG A 69 11.52 3.03 -9.88
CA ARG A 69 11.49 1.57 -9.87
C ARG A 69 10.58 1.04 -10.98
N ALA A 70 9.38 1.59 -11.13
CA ALA A 70 8.42 1.19 -12.15
C ALA A 70 8.97 1.42 -13.56
N LEU A 71 9.64 2.56 -13.80
CA LEU A 71 10.33 2.85 -15.05
C LEU A 71 11.48 1.86 -15.31
N LYS A 72 12.30 1.56 -14.30
CA LYS A 72 13.42 0.61 -14.45
C LYS A 72 12.93 -0.80 -14.78
N THR A 73 11.85 -1.25 -14.16
CA THR A 73 11.30 -2.61 -14.35
C THR A 73 10.28 -2.69 -15.49
N GLN A 74 9.85 -1.55 -16.05
CA GLN A 74 8.75 -1.45 -17.01
C GLN A 74 7.50 -2.25 -16.55
N SER A 75 7.18 -2.13 -15.26
CA SER A 75 6.17 -2.94 -14.56
C SER A 75 5.43 -2.10 -13.53
N VAL A 76 4.26 -2.56 -13.10
CA VAL A 76 3.49 -1.93 -12.03
C VAL A 76 4.20 -2.14 -10.69
N ILE A 77 4.33 -1.06 -9.91
CA ILE A 77 4.90 -1.05 -8.55
C ILE A 77 3.82 -0.67 -7.55
N GLY A 78 3.90 -1.19 -6.33
CA GLY A 78 3.03 -0.80 -5.23
C GLY A 78 3.72 0.07 -4.19
N ILE A 79 2.98 0.97 -3.57
CA ILE A 79 3.37 1.71 -2.37
C ILE A 79 2.27 1.52 -1.32
N MET A 80 2.60 0.91 -0.20
CA MET A 80 1.67 0.74 0.92
C MET A 80 1.98 1.73 2.03
N ILE A 81 1.02 2.59 2.35
CA ILE A 81 1.10 3.55 3.47
C ILE A 81 0.49 2.91 4.71
N THR A 82 1.35 2.48 5.64
CA THR A 82 0.94 1.82 6.89
C THR A 82 2.13 1.70 7.85
N ALA A 83 1.84 1.73 9.15
CA ALA A 83 2.79 1.26 10.18
C ALA A 83 2.36 -0.06 10.85
N SER A 84 1.43 -0.81 10.27
CA SER A 84 1.02 -2.13 10.76
C SER A 84 0.61 -2.08 12.25
N HIS A 85 1.31 -2.80 13.13
CA HIS A 85 1.02 -2.92 14.56
C HIS A 85 1.40 -1.70 15.41
N ASN A 86 2.07 -0.69 14.85
CA ASN A 86 2.45 0.53 15.57
C ASN A 86 1.20 1.29 16.10
N GLN A 87 1.43 2.23 17.03
CA GLN A 87 0.39 3.11 17.58
C GLN A 87 -0.22 4.00 16.50
N VAL A 88 -1.47 4.45 16.67
CA VAL A 88 -2.23 5.22 15.65
C VAL A 88 -1.54 6.53 15.20
N SER A 89 -0.70 7.13 16.05
CA SER A 89 0.09 8.33 15.75
C SER A 89 1.23 8.08 14.77
N ASP A 90 1.70 6.85 14.65
CA ASP A 90 2.75 6.48 13.69
C ASP A 90 2.16 6.31 12.29
N ASN A 91 3.01 6.35 11.28
CA ASN A 91 2.70 5.80 9.96
C ASN A 91 3.98 5.28 9.31
N GLY A 92 3.90 4.87 8.06
CA GLY A 92 5.03 4.33 7.36
C GLY A 92 4.75 4.09 5.90
N VAL A 93 5.79 3.63 5.21
CA VAL A 93 5.72 3.31 3.80
C VAL A 93 6.64 2.16 3.46
N LYS A 94 6.13 1.26 2.63
CA LYS A 94 6.90 0.19 1.99
C LYS A 94 6.60 0.13 0.50
N ILE A 95 7.58 -0.34 -0.25
CA ILE A 95 7.49 -0.50 -1.70
C ILE A 95 7.29 -1.99 -2.00
N VAL A 96 6.43 -2.27 -2.97
CA VAL A 96 6.08 -3.61 -3.41
C VAL A 96 6.56 -3.76 -4.85
N ASP A 97 7.48 -4.69 -5.06
CA ASP A 97 8.06 -4.99 -6.38
C ASP A 97 7.08 -5.78 -7.28
N PRO A 98 7.36 -5.90 -8.59
CA PRO A 98 6.38 -6.39 -9.57
C PRO A 98 5.80 -7.78 -9.28
N THR A 99 6.55 -8.63 -8.58
CA THR A 99 6.13 -9.98 -8.19
C THR A 99 5.12 -10.00 -7.03
N GLY A 100 4.82 -8.84 -6.43
CA GLY A 100 4.15 -8.73 -5.14
C GLY A 100 5.10 -8.95 -3.95
N GLY A 101 6.41 -9.05 -4.20
CA GLY A 101 7.44 -9.12 -3.16
C GLY A 101 7.75 -7.75 -2.54
N MET A 102 8.58 -7.75 -1.50
CA MET A 102 9.16 -6.52 -0.97
C MET A 102 10.12 -5.88 -1.98
N LEU A 103 10.45 -4.61 -1.78
CA LEU A 103 11.52 -3.94 -2.52
C LEU A 103 12.80 -4.79 -2.53
N SER A 104 13.41 -4.92 -3.70
CA SER A 104 14.71 -5.56 -3.82
C SER A 104 15.76 -4.87 -2.94
N GLN A 105 16.55 -5.67 -2.21
CA GLN A 105 17.50 -5.18 -1.21
C GLN A 105 18.58 -4.25 -1.79
N ASP A 106 18.94 -4.41 -3.06
CA ASP A 106 19.87 -3.52 -3.77
C ASP A 106 19.34 -2.08 -3.96
N TRP A 107 18.03 -1.87 -3.78
CA TRP A 107 17.38 -0.55 -3.83
C TRP A 107 17.21 0.10 -2.45
N GLU A 108 17.33 -0.64 -1.35
CA GLU A 108 17.17 -0.10 0.00
C GLU A 108 18.19 1.03 0.33
N PRO A 109 19.49 0.91 0.00
CA PRO A 109 20.44 2.01 0.21
C PRO A 109 20.11 3.27 -0.59
N PHE A 110 19.51 3.10 -1.77
CA PHE A 110 19.04 4.22 -2.58
C PHE A 110 17.78 4.86 -1.98
N ALA A 111 16.88 4.05 -1.41
CA ALA A 111 15.73 4.55 -0.66
C ALA A 111 16.16 5.42 0.53
N ASP A 112 17.15 4.97 1.29
CA ASP A 112 17.75 5.72 2.38
C ASP A 112 18.39 7.02 1.90
N SER A 113 19.17 6.96 0.83
CA SER A 113 19.83 8.15 0.26
C SER A 113 18.83 9.20 -0.20
N LEU A 114 17.77 8.79 -0.91
CA LEU A 114 16.67 9.68 -1.30
C LEU A 114 15.99 10.27 -0.06
N ALA A 115 15.58 9.44 0.89
CA ALA A 115 14.86 9.86 2.10
C ALA A 115 15.68 10.84 2.96
N ASN A 116 17.01 10.76 2.93
CA ASN A 116 17.92 11.61 3.69
C ASN A 116 18.54 12.77 2.88
N ALA A 117 18.19 12.95 1.59
CA ALA A 117 18.70 14.05 0.79
C ALA A 117 18.43 15.42 1.47
N PRO A 118 19.47 16.24 1.75
CA PRO A 118 19.33 17.43 2.59
C PRO A 118 18.65 18.60 1.87
N THR A 119 18.80 18.69 0.55
CA THR A 119 18.25 19.76 -0.29
C THR A 119 17.57 19.18 -1.53
N ALA A 120 16.75 20.01 -2.19
CA ALA A 120 16.14 19.65 -3.47
C ALA A 120 17.21 19.36 -4.55
N ASP A 121 18.31 20.11 -4.57
CA ASP A 121 19.41 19.87 -5.51
C ASP A 121 20.10 18.51 -5.28
N CYS A 122 20.38 18.14 -4.03
CA CYS A 122 20.94 16.83 -3.71
C CYS A 122 19.97 15.70 -4.10
N LEU A 123 18.66 15.90 -3.88
CA LEU A 123 17.64 14.94 -4.29
C LEU A 123 17.63 14.75 -5.81
N ILE A 124 17.68 15.84 -6.58
CA ILE A 124 17.71 15.80 -8.04
C ILE A 124 18.97 15.12 -8.56
N GLN A 125 20.13 15.38 -7.95
CA GLN A 125 21.36 14.71 -8.32
C GLN A 125 21.24 13.18 -8.20
N LEU A 126 20.72 12.69 -7.07
CA LEU A 126 20.47 11.26 -6.85
C LEU A 126 19.50 10.65 -7.87
N ILE A 127 18.47 11.41 -8.26
CA ILE A 127 17.49 10.99 -9.27
C ILE A 127 18.16 10.88 -10.64
N SER A 128 18.91 11.90 -11.05
CA SER A 128 19.61 11.94 -12.35
C SER A 128 20.62 10.80 -12.51
N GLU A 129 21.31 10.41 -11.44
CA GLU A 129 22.25 9.28 -11.44
C GLU A 129 21.54 7.92 -11.64
N LYS A 130 20.24 7.83 -11.35
CA LYS A 130 19.45 6.60 -11.41
C LYS A 130 18.56 6.48 -12.65
N ILE A 131 18.23 7.60 -13.31
CA ILE A 131 17.42 7.61 -14.53
C ILE A 131 18.27 7.10 -15.70
N GLU A 132 18.02 5.87 -16.14
CA GLU A 132 18.29 5.48 -17.52
C GLU A 132 17.13 5.97 -18.37
N ARG A 133 17.41 6.60 -19.53
CA ARG A 133 16.44 7.30 -20.39
C ARG A 133 15.06 6.65 -20.37
N CYS A 134 14.06 7.41 -19.94
CA CYS A 134 12.68 6.96 -19.85
C CYS A 134 12.21 6.43 -21.21
N GLY A 135 11.73 5.19 -21.26
CA GLY A 135 11.05 4.66 -22.43
C GLY A 135 9.76 5.45 -22.70
N GLU A 136 9.24 5.38 -23.93
CA GLU A 136 8.00 6.10 -24.32
C GLU A 136 6.75 5.61 -23.57
N LYS A 137 6.83 4.48 -22.86
CA LYS A 137 5.70 3.85 -22.17
C LYS A 137 5.48 4.46 -20.78
N LYS A 138 4.24 4.89 -20.55
CA LYS A 138 3.78 5.26 -19.21
C LYS A 138 3.75 4.03 -18.30
N VAL A 139 4.17 4.21 -17.06
CA VAL A 139 4.16 3.19 -16.00
C VAL A 139 3.23 3.61 -14.86
N GLU A 140 2.64 2.62 -14.20
CA GLU A 140 1.67 2.82 -13.12
C GLU A 140 2.28 2.47 -11.76
N VAL A 141 1.94 3.26 -10.75
CA VAL A 141 2.28 3.00 -9.35
C VAL A 141 1.00 2.95 -8.54
N LEU A 142 0.65 1.76 -8.03
CA LEU A 142 -0.52 1.58 -7.17
C LEU A 142 -0.19 2.09 -5.76
N VAL A 143 -1.03 2.95 -5.20
CA VAL A 143 -0.85 3.48 -3.85
C VAL A 143 -2.06 3.10 -3.00
N GLY A 144 -1.82 2.26 -1.98
CA GLY A 144 -2.82 1.85 -1.01
C GLY A 144 -2.46 2.33 0.39
N ARG A 145 -3.46 2.42 1.27
CA ARG A 145 -3.26 2.82 2.67
C ARG A 145 -4.13 2.04 3.64
N ASP A 146 -3.75 2.03 4.91
CA ASP A 146 -4.64 1.59 5.99
C ASP A 146 -5.57 2.73 6.48
N THR A 147 -6.23 2.48 7.62
CA THR A 147 -7.22 3.38 8.25
C THR A 147 -6.60 4.50 9.09
N ARG A 148 -5.26 4.66 9.12
CA ARG A 148 -4.62 5.72 9.93
C ARG A 148 -5.09 7.11 9.51
N PRO A 149 -5.40 8.02 10.47
CA PRO A 149 -5.87 9.37 10.18
C PRO A 149 -4.91 10.21 9.33
N SER A 150 -3.60 9.97 9.45
CA SER A 150 -2.56 10.63 8.63
C SER A 150 -2.47 10.11 7.19
N GLY A 151 -3.14 9.00 6.88
CA GLY A 151 -3.09 8.34 5.58
C GLY A 151 -3.44 9.24 4.39
N PRO A 152 -4.57 9.99 4.41
CA PRO A 152 -4.93 10.88 3.30
C PRO A 152 -3.88 11.94 2.96
N SER A 153 -3.29 12.61 3.95
CA SER A 153 -2.24 13.62 3.69
C SER A 153 -0.95 12.99 3.17
N LEU A 154 -0.59 11.81 3.67
CA LEU A 154 0.61 11.07 3.24
C LEU A 154 0.44 10.49 1.82
N LEU A 155 -0.77 10.08 1.46
CA LEU A 155 -1.14 9.68 0.10
C LEU A 155 -0.93 10.83 -0.89
N GLU A 156 -1.39 12.04 -0.57
CA GLU A 156 -1.19 13.20 -1.45
C GLU A 156 0.29 13.56 -1.62
N ALA A 157 1.10 13.49 -0.56
CA ALA A 157 2.55 13.66 -0.67
C ALA A 157 3.18 12.61 -1.61
N THR A 158 2.75 11.35 -1.48
CA THR A 158 3.22 10.23 -2.33
C THR A 158 2.86 10.44 -3.80
N LYS A 159 1.61 10.83 -4.09
CA LYS A 159 1.11 11.09 -5.43
C LYS A 159 1.87 12.24 -6.10
N LEU A 160 2.18 13.30 -5.35
CA LEU A 160 3.01 14.41 -5.83
C LEU A 160 4.44 13.94 -6.15
N GLY A 161 4.98 13.03 -5.34
CA GLY A 161 6.28 12.39 -5.60
C GLY A 161 6.28 11.59 -6.90
N ILE A 162 5.29 10.71 -7.08
CA ILE A 162 5.13 9.92 -8.31
C ILE A 162 4.97 10.83 -9.53
N GLY A 163 4.08 11.81 -9.45
CA GLY A 163 3.79 12.75 -10.54
C GLY A 163 4.93 13.70 -10.88
N SER A 164 5.97 13.79 -10.04
CA SER A 164 7.18 14.56 -10.33
C SER A 164 8.16 13.85 -11.28
N ILE A 165 7.90 12.58 -11.60
CA ILE A 165 8.68 11.77 -12.54
C ILE A 165 7.87 11.60 -13.83
N ILE A 166 8.40 12.12 -14.94
CA ILE A 166 7.74 12.05 -16.24
C ILE A 166 7.61 10.59 -16.66
N GLY A 167 6.42 10.22 -17.14
CA GLY A 167 6.12 8.85 -17.56
C GLY A 167 5.58 7.95 -16.45
N ALA A 168 5.48 8.41 -15.20
CA ALA A 168 4.83 7.68 -14.12
C ALA A 168 3.45 8.28 -13.77
N VAL A 169 2.51 7.42 -13.38
CA VAL A 169 1.19 7.84 -12.87
C VAL A 169 0.85 7.10 -11.59
N ALA A 170 0.29 7.84 -10.62
CA ALA A 170 -0.20 7.27 -9.38
C ALA A 170 -1.64 6.80 -9.54
N ILE A 171 -1.92 5.56 -9.15
CA ILE A 171 -3.26 4.99 -9.10
C ILE A 171 -3.60 4.77 -7.61
N ASP A 172 -4.50 5.58 -7.08
CA ASP A 172 -5.02 5.41 -5.72
C ASP A 172 -5.97 4.22 -5.70
N VAL A 173 -5.58 3.17 -4.98
CA VAL A 173 -6.37 1.95 -4.78
C VAL A 173 -7.11 1.95 -3.43
N GLY A 174 -7.07 3.08 -2.71
CA GLY A 174 -7.90 3.34 -1.55
C GLY A 174 -7.42 2.66 -0.26
N VAL A 175 -8.39 2.39 0.61
CA VAL A 175 -8.16 1.77 1.92
C VAL A 175 -8.23 0.26 1.78
N LEU A 176 -7.10 -0.41 1.99
CA LEU A 176 -6.99 -1.87 1.86
C LEU A 176 -5.92 -2.43 2.79
N THR A 177 -5.93 -3.75 2.95
CA THR A 177 -4.92 -4.46 3.74
C THR A 177 -3.59 -4.51 2.97
N THR A 178 -2.46 -4.64 3.68
CA THR A 178 -1.16 -4.85 3.01
C THR A 178 -1.20 -6.04 2.02
N PRO A 179 -1.73 -7.24 2.37
CA PRO A 179 -1.77 -8.35 1.42
C PRO A 179 -2.60 -8.08 0.17
N GLN A 180 -3.67 -7.28 0.26
CA GLN A 180 -4.44 -6.87 -0.92
C GLN A 180 -3.57 -6.09 -1.91
N LEU A 181 -2.78 -5.10 -1.45
CA LEU A 181 -1.89 -4.36 -2.36
C LEU A 181 -0.86 -5.28 -3.02
N HIS A 182 -0.24 -6.16 -2.23
CA HIS A 182 0.75 -7.12 -2.73
C HIS A 182 0.14 -8.02 -3.82
N TRP A 183 -1.08 -8.50 -3.59
CA TRP A 183 -1.82 -9.28 -4.57
C TRP A 183 -2.15 -8.47 -5.83
N MET A 184 -2.65 -7.22 -5.67
CA MET A 184 -3.01 -6.35 -6.80
C MET A 184 -1.81 -6.05 -7.69
N VAL A 185 -0.64 -5.74 -7.11
CA VAL A 185 0.60 -5.50 -7.88
C VAL A 185 0.98 -6.74 -8.68
N ARG A 186 0.97 -7.92 -8.05
CA ARG A 186 1.27 -9.18 -8.75
C ARG A 186 0.27 -9.45 -9.87
N ALA A 187 -1.02 -9.27 -9.59
CA ALA A 187 -2.11 -9.49 -10.54
C ALA A 187 -2.00 -8.57 -11.76
N SER A 188 -1.76 -7.27 -11.55
CA SER A 188 -1.58 -6.28 -12.61
C SER A 188 -0.40 -6.62 -13.53
N ASN A 189 0.67 -7.22 -12.99
CA ASN A 189 1.83 -7.64 -13.77
C ASN A 189 1.69 -9.04 -14.43
N CYS A 190 0.64 -9.80 -14.10
CA CYS A 190 0.35 -11.11 -14.68
C CYS A 190 -0.84 -11.11 -15.66
N SER A 191 -1.26 -9.93 -16.15
CA SER A 191 -2.41 -9.75 -17.07
C SER A 191 -3.74 -10.28 -16.52
N THR A 192 -3.89 -10.36 -15.19
CA THR A 192 -5.17 -10.69 -14.54
C THR A 192 -5.90 -9.43 -14.12
N ARG A 193 -7.23 -9.49 -13.99
CA ARG A 193 -7.98 -8.41 -13.33
C ARG A 193 -7.45 -8.25 -11.91
N ALA A 194 -7.25 -7.00 -11.49
CA ALA A 194 -6.58 -6.67 -10.24
C ALA A 194 -7.42 -5.73 -9.37
N ALA A 195 -8.75 -5.77 -9.49
CA ALA A 195 -9.62 -4.97 -8.63
C ALA A 195 -9.75 -5.62 -7.25
N GLU A 196 -10.20 -4.85 -6.25
CA GLU A 196 -10.39 -5.38 -4.89
C GLU A 196 -11.40 -6.53 -4.85
N PHE A 197 -12.45 -6.48 -5.68
CA PHE A 197 -13.42 -7.57 -5.79
C PHE A 197 -12.76 -8.88 -6.25
N ASP A 198 -11.85 -8.82 -7.22
CA ASP A 198 -11.16 -10.01 -7.75
C ASP A 198 -10.32 -10.70 -6.66
N TYR A 199 -9.75 -9.93 -5.72
CA TYR A 199 -9.03 -10.49 -4.55
C TYR A 199 -9.96 -11.33 -3.67
N PHE A 200 -11.14 -10.79 -3.34
CA PHE A 200 -12.11 -11.51 -2.52
C PHE A 200 -12.74 -12.69 -3.27
N GLU A 201 -13.01 -12.54 -4.57
CA GLU A 201 -13.51 -13.62 -5.42
C GLU A 201 -12.50 -14.78 -5.45
N GLN A 202 -11.22 -14.49 -5.71
CA GLN A 202 -10.19 -15.53 -5.72
C GLN A 202 -10.05 -16.23 -4.37
N LEU A 203 -10.00 -15.50 -3.25
CA LEU A 203 -9.90 -16.09 -1.92
C LEU A 203 -11.11 -16.94 -1.58
N SER A 204 -12.32 -16.41 -1.79
CA SER A 204 -13.56 -17.11 -1.45
C SER A 204 -13.80 -18.35 -2.32
N MET A 205 -13.48 -18.30 -3.62
CA MET A 205 -13.53 -19.47 -4.50
C MET A 205 -12.52 -20.53 -4.09
N SER A 206 -11.26 -20.13 -3.85
CA SER A 206 -10.21 -21.07 -3.45
C SER A 206 -10.53 -21.75 -2.12
N PHE A 207 -11.07 -20.99 -1.15
CA PHE A 207 -11.52 -21.53 0.12
C PHE A 207 -12.68 -22.52 -0.05
N ARG A 208 -13.70 -22.19 -0.84
CA ARG A 208 -14.82 -23.11 -1.12
C ARG A 208 -14.34 -24.40 -1.77
N CYS A 209 -13.48 -24.31 -2.78
CA CYS A 209 -12.86 -25.49 -3.40
C CYS A 209 -12.11 -26.35 -2.39
N LEU A 210 -11.42 -25.76 -1.42
CA LEU A 210 -10.75 -26.51 -0.35
C LEU A 210 -11.77 -27.21 0.57
N MET A 211 -12.86 -26.53 0.93
CA MET A 211 -13.90 -27.09 1.78
C MET A 211 -14.65 -28.25 1.12
N ASP A 212 -14.86 -28.19 -0.20
CA ASP A 212 -15.50 -29.26 -0.99
C ASP A 212 -14.68 -30.57 -0.99
N LEU A 213 -13.38 -30.50 -0.66
CA LEU A 213 -12.52 -31.68 -0.54
C LEU A 213 -12.68 -32.42 0.79
N ILE A 214 -13.39 -31.86 1.78
CA ILE A 214 -13.62 -32.50 3.08
C ILE A 214 -14.67 -33.61 2.90
N PRO A 215 -14.33 -34.90 3.14
CA PRO A 215 -15.28 -35.99 3.01
C PRO A 215 -16.46 -35.83 3.98
N GLY A 216 -17.70 -35.85 3.47
CA GLY A 216 -18.92 -35.60 4.26
C GLY A 216 -19.36 -34.13 4.37
N GLY A 217 -18.64 -33.20 3.71
CA GLY A 217 -18.67 -31.73 3.89
C GLY A 217 -19.94 -30.95 3.53
N GLY A 218 -21.13 -31.57 3.56
CA GLY A 218 -22.42 -30.87 3.48
C GLY A 218 -23.21 -30.89 4.80
N GLU A 219 -22.92 -31.83 5.67
CA GLU A 219 -23.58 -31.99 6.97
C GLU A 219 -22.54 -31.69 8.06
N SER A 220 -22.74 -30.56 8.74
CA SER A 220 -22.07 -30.12 9.97
C SER A 220 -20.70 -30.75 10.25
N ILE A 221 -19.62 -29.98 10.05
CA ILE A 221 -18.35 -30.29 10.70
C ILE A 221 -18.60 -30.27 12.21
N GLU A 222 -18.81 -31.45 12.81
CA GLU A 222 -19.01 -31.59 14.25
C GLU A 222 -17.79 -30.99 14.97
N GLY A 223 -17.98 -29.83 15.62
CA GLY A 223 -16.97 -29.21 16.49
C GLY A 223 -16.51 -27.79 16.12
N PHE A 224 -16.77 -27.28 14.92
CA PHE A 224 -16.36 -25.92 14.52
C PHE A 224 -17.56 -25.03 14.19
N HIS A 225 -18.29 -24.59 15.21
CA HIS A 225 -19.50 -23.80 15.00
C HIS A 225 -19.25 -22.30 14.90
N LYS A 226 -18.16 -21.79 15.48
CA LYS A 226 -17.94 -20.35 15.62
C LYS A 226 -16.47 -19.97 15.70
N LEU A 227 -16.05 -19.02 14.87
CA LEU A 227 -14.76 -18.35 14.91
C LEU A 227 -14.99 -16.87 15.23
N VAL A 228 -14.35 -16.36 16.28
CA VAL A 228 -14.38 -14.94 16.65
C VAL A 228 -13.04 -14.31 16.34
N VAL A 229 -13.04 -13.28 15.51
CA VAL A 229 -11.82 -12.59 15.06
C VAL A 229 -11.77 -11.17 15.60
N ASP A 230 -10.65 -10.82 16.21
CA ASP A 230 -10.31 -9.44 16.58
C ASP A 230 -9.78 -8.67 15.35
N GLY A 231 -10.55 -7.70 14.87
CA GLY A 231 -10.19 -6.84 13.75
C GLY A 231 -9.17 -5.73 14.08
N ALA A 232 -8.72 -5.64 15.35
CA ALA A 232 -7.74 -4.67 15.85
C ALA A 232 -8.11 -3.18 15.62
N ASN A 233 -9.38 -2.90 15.38
CA ASN A 233 -9.91 -1.62 14.91
C ASN A 233 -9.24 -1.12 13.62
N GLY A 234 -8.73 -2.04 12.80
CA GLY A 234 -8.03 -1.73 11.56
C GLY A 234 -8.77 -2.19 10.32
N VAL A 235 -8.20 -1.82 9.16
CA VAL A 235 -8.72 -2.18 7.83
C VAL A 235 -9.03 -3.68 7.67
N GLY A 236 -8.28 -4.56 8.35
CA GLY A 236 -8.50 -6.01 8.29
C GLY A 236 -9.90 -6.42 8.77
N GLY A 237 -10.42 -5.80 9.82
CA GLY A 237 -11.77 -6.08 10.31
C GLY A 237 -12.84 -5.70 9.28
N GLU A 238 -12.73 -4.52 8.67
CA GLU A 238 -13.65 -4.07 7.61
C GLU A 238 -13.64 -5.01 6.41
N LYS A 239 -12.45 -5.41 5.93
CA LYS A 239 -12.30 -6.30 4.77
C LYS A 239 -12.74 -7.73 5.07
N LEU A 240 -12.58 -8.19 6.31
CA LEU A 240 -13.06 -9.50 6.73
C LEU A 240 -14.59 -9.58 6.75
N LEU A 241 -15.28 -8.49 7.08
CA LEU A 241 -16.75 -8.44 6.95
C LEU A 241 -17.19 -8.62 5.49
N VAL A 242 -16.49 -8.01 4.52
CA VAL A 242 -16.78 -8.21 3.09
C VAL A 242 -16.55 -9.68 2.69
N LEU A 243 -15.41 -10.24 3.09
CA LEU A 243 -15.08 -11.65 2.79
C LEU A 243 -16.08 -12.61 3.45
N LYS A 244 -16.53 -12.33 4.67
CA LYS A 244 -17.56 -13.12 5.38
C LYS A 244 -18.83 -13.28 4.53
N GLU A 245 -19.34 -12.17 4.00
CA GLU A 245 -20.55 -12.19 3.16
C GLU A 245 -20.31 -12.97 1.85
N MET A 246 -19.12 -12.86 1.25
CA MET A 246 -18.79 -13.59 0.01
C MET A 246 -18.56 -15.08 0.21
N LEU A 247 -18.03 -15.49 1.37
CA LEU A 247 -17.80 -16.90 1.68
C LEU A 247 -19.11 -17.65 1.89
N ASN A 248 -20.13 -17.00 2.49
CA ASN A 248 -21.44 -17.58 2.80
C ASN A 248 -21.34 -19.01 3.37
N LEU A 249 -20.47 -19.17 4.38
CA LEU A 249 -20.10 -20.47 4.92
C LEU A 249 -21.30 -21.15 5.58
N LYS A 250 -21.60 -22.37 5.15
CA LYS A 250 -22.52 -23.25 5.86
C LYS A 250 -21.76 -23.95 6.98
N GLY A 251 -22.19 -23.75 8.22
CA GLY A 251 -21.65 -24.48 9.38
C GLY A 251 -20.54 -23.78 10.16
N LEU A 252 -20.02 -22.64 9.70
CA LEU A 252 -19.07 -21.80 10.46
C LEU A 252 -19.63 -20.38 10.67
N GLU A 253 -19.95 -20.04 11.90
CA GLU A 253 -20.30 -18.67 12.29
C GLU A 253 -19.03 -17.82 12.44
N LEU A 254 -18.80 -16.87 11.54
CA LEU A 254 -17.71 -15.90 11.67
C LEU A 254 -18.21 -14.63 12.36
N GLU A 255 -17.71 -14.35 13.56
CA GLU A 255 -17.93 -13.10 14.28
C GLU A 255 -16.69 -12.22 14.19
N VAL A 256 -16.83 -10.97 13.75
CA VAL A 256 -15.72 -10.01 13.70
C VAL A 256 -15.98 -8.92 14.72
N ARG A 257 -15.11 -8.80 15.72
CA ARG A 257 -15.12 -7.74 16.74
C ARG A 257 -14.06 -6.69 16.41
N ASN A 258 -14.12 -5.53 17.05
CA ASN A 258 -13.13 -4.47 16.90
C ASN A 258 -12.88 -4.12 15.43
N THR A 259 -13.94 -3.83 14.69
CA THR A 259 -13.90 -3.55 13.25
C THR A 259 -13.49 -2.11 12.92
N GLY A 260 -13.28 -1.26 13.92
CA GLY A 260 -13.02 0.18 13.76
C GLY A 260 -14.29 1.03 13.71
N SER A 261 -15.39 0.51 13.17
CA SER A 261 -16.69 1.20 13.11
C SER A 261 -17.33 1.48 14.48
N GLY A 262 -16.93 0.75 15.53
CA GLY A 262 -17.40 0.95 16.90
C GLY A 262 -16.70 2.08 17.67
N GLY A 263 -15.84 2.87 17.02
CA GLY A 263 -15.10 3.98 17.64
C GLY A 263 -13.86 3.56 18.44
N GLY A 264 -13.46 2.29 18.37
CA GLY A 264 -12.22 1.81 18.98
C GLY A 264 -10.98 2.35 18.25
N VAL A 265 -9.89 2.54 18.99
CA VAL A 265 -8.62 3.05 18.45
C VAL A 265 -7.79 1.88 17.89
N LEU A 266 -7.15 2.12 16.74
CA LEU A 266 -6.28 1.15 16.06
C LEU A 266 -5.21 0.59 17.01
N ASN A 267 -5.18 -0.73 17.17
CA ASN A 267 -4.24 -1.50 18.01
C ASN A 267 -4.23 -1.14 19.52
N GLU A 268 -5.18 -0.36 20.04
CA GLU A 268 -5.22 0.02 21.45
C GLU A 268 -5.96 -1.04 22.27
N GLY A 269 -5.22 -1.84 23.04
CA GLY A 269 -5.79 -2.92 23.86
C GLY A 269 -6.41 -4.06 23.06
N VAL A 270 -6.09 -4.16 21.76
CA VAL A 270 -6.61 -5.13 20.79
C VAL A 270 -5.53 -5.50 19.77
N GLY A 271 -5.75 -6.56 19.01
CA GLY A 271 -4.92 -6.99 17.89
C GLY A 271 -3.81 -7.97 18.27
N ALA A 272 -3.25 -8.61 17.24
CA ALA A 272 -2.31 -9.73 17.40
C ALA A 272 -1.06 -9.36 18.22
N ASP A 273 -0.47 -8.18 17.99
CA ASP A 273 0.76 -7.74 18.68
C ASP A 273 0.52 -7.49 20.17
N PHE A 274 -0.63 -6.89 20.52
CA PHE A 274 -1.04 -6.68 21.91
C PHE A 274 -1.20 -8.00 22.65
N VAL A 275 -1.99 -8.94 22.08
CA VAL A 275 -2.21 -10.27 22.68
C VAL A 275 -0.90 -11.03 22.82
N GLN A 276 -0.01 -10.96 21.83
CA GLN A 276 1.27 -11.66 21.86
C GLN A 276 2.24 -11.09 22.92
N LYS A 277 2.35 -9.76 23.03
CA LYS A 277 3.31 -9.10 23.92
C LYS A 277 2.81 -9.06 25.36
N GLU A 278 1.58 -8.61 25.56
CA GLU A 278 0.99 -8.44 26.89
C GLU A 278 0.49 -9.77 27.47
N LYS A 279 0.28 -10.78 26.62
CA LYS A 279 -0.23 -12.11 27.01
C LYS A 279 -1.56 -12.02 27.76
N VAL A 280 -2.40 -11.06 27.37
CA VAL A 280 -3.75 -10.86 27.90
C VAL A 280 -4.78 -10.97 26.79
N VAL A 281 -6.03 -11.16 27.21
CA VAL A 281 -7.20 -11.19 26.33
C VAL A 281 -7.45 -9.77 25.78
N PRO A 282 -7.71 -9.60 24.47
CA PRO A 282 -7.95 -8.27 23.90
C PRO A 282 -9.31 -7.72 24.35
N SER A 283 -9.46 -6.39 24.26
CA SER A 283 -10.70 -5.71 24.62
C SER A 283 -11.88 -6.25 23.80
N GLY A 284 -13.01 -6.48 24.48
CA GLY A 284 -14.19 -7.11 23.87
C GLY A 284 -14.16 -8.64 23.85
N PHE A 285 -13.16 -9.28 24.48
CA PHE A 285 -13.06 -10.73 24.64
C PHE A 285 -12.98 -11.10 26.13
N GLY A 286 -13.47 -12.29 26.50
CA GLY A 286 -13.51 -12.75 27.89
C GLY A 286 -13.44 -14.27 28.06
N SER A 287 -13.67 -14.75 29.28
CA SER A 287 -13.60 -16.18 29.62
C SER A 287 -14.58 -17.05 28.81
N GLN A 288 -15.70 -16.47 28.39
CA GLN A 288 -16.69 -17.12 27.54
C GLN A 288 -16.19 -17.42 26.12
N ASP A 289 -15.14 -16.72 25.67
CA ASP A 289 -14.56 -16.90 24.34
C ASP A 289 -13.39 -17.93 24.37
N VAL A 290 -12.97 -18.39 25.55
CA VAL A 290 -11.87 -19.35 25.70
C VAL A 290 -12.27 -20.72 25.14
N GLY A 291 -11.45 -21.25 24.23
CA GLY A 291 -11.68 -22.55 23.59
C GLY A 291 -12.55 -22.49 22.34
N ILE A 292 -13.15 -21.33 22.03
CA ILE A 292 -13.76 -21.06 20.72
C ILE A 292 -12.62 -20.94 19.70
N ARG A 293 -12.70 -21.67 18.59
CA ARG A 293 -11.72 -21.68 17.50
C ARG A 293 -12.39 -21.43 16.18
#